data_AF-A0A8S8YDG6-F1
#
_entry.id   AF-A0A8S8YDG6-F1
#
_cell.length_a   1.000
_cell.length_b   1.000
_cell.length_c   1.000
_cell.angle_alpha   90.00
_cell.angle_beta   90.00
_cell.angle_gamma   90.00
#
_symmetry.space_group_name_H-M   'P 1'
#
loop_
_entity.id
_entity.type
_entity.pdbx_description
1 polymer ?
#
loop_
_entity_poly.entity_id
_entity_poly.type
_entity_poly.pdbx_seq_one_letter_code
_entity_poly.pdbx_strand_id
1 'polypeptide(L)'
;MSVFDRTGMYSVEILRADAEGAQKTYPVVTGMLAVVAGITIFLSLQRLIQSQAKEIAVLRTLGVKRKSIMPGYIIAPLFIGASGCILGSISGVLFGAPAMVSMYEGIIGIPVINPDTPTSLATDISILAMVIVFLSGIWPAIQASRLQPLEVLRGQHEVRVSSRGLQKLTAKLPATIGLTIRSSVRKPIRLGITFFAVGLSMLLFGSMLIMMDSFSEIFMGGLEERQSWDAQAFTMGNEQEIVEWAEEHDAEHELMLMFPGTPENDTRQLTAYGWKQFQILQENRCI
;
A
#
# COMPACT_ATOMS: atom_id res chain seq x y z
N MET A 1 -15.61 -26.22 34.09
CA MET A 1 -15.32 -25.28 33.00
C MET A 1 -14.87 -26.11 31.81
N SER A 2 -15.80 -26.50 30.94
CA SER A 2 -15.49 -27.32 29.76
C SER A 2 -14.89 -26.42 28.69
N VAL A 3 -13.65 -26.71 28.30
CA VAL A 3 -12.99 -26.08 27.16
C VAL A 3 -13.72 -26.59 25.92
N PHE A 4 -14.64 -25.79 25.39
CA PHE A 4 -15.23 -26.06 24.08
C PHE A 4 -14.15 -25.80 23.03
N ASP A 5 -13.84 -26.82 22.24
CA ASP A 5 -13.03 -26.66 21.05
C ASP A 5 -13.79 -25.77 20.06
N ARG A 6 -13.21 -24.61 19.73
CA ARG A 6 -13.82 -23.62 18.82
C ARG A 6 -13.55 -23.94 17.35
N THR A 7 -12.84 -25.04 17.10
CA THR A 7 -12.49 -25.51 15.75
C THR A 7 -13.77 -25.96 15.05
N GLY A 8 -14.17 -25.25 13.99
CA GLY A 8 -15.42 -25.47 13.26
C GLY A 8 -16.41 -24.29 13.24
N MET A 9 -16.22 -23.27 14.08
CA MET A 9 -16.99 -22.02 14.01
C MET A 9 -16.38 -21.10 12.94
N TYR A 10 -17.10 -20.89 11.83
CA TYR A 10 -16.63 -20.08 10.67
C TYR A 10 -16.08 -18.71 11.07
N SER A 11 -16.77 -18.00 11.97
CA SER A 11 -16.33 -16.69 12.47
C SER A 11 -14.97 -16.72 13.21
N VAL A 12 -14.67 -17.78 13.96
CA VAL A 12 -13.40 -17.89 14.69
C VAL A 12 -12.26 -18.26 13.75
N GLU A 13 -12.55 -19.12 12.76
CA GLU A 13 -11.57 -19.53 11.76
C GLU A 13 -11.17 -18.35 10.85
N ILE A 14 -12.12 -17.49 10.49
CA ILE A 14 -11.84 -16.29 9.68
C ILE A 14 -10.94 -15.30 10.44
N LEU A 15 -11.20 -15.07 11.74
CA LEU A 15 -10.40 -14.17 12.56
C LEU A 15 -8.99 -14.72 12.80
N ARG A 16 -8.84 -16.06 12.92
CA ARG A 16 -7.53 -16.71 13.00
C ARG A 16 -6.75 -16.57 11.69
N ALA A 17 -7.40 -16.82 10.55
CA ALA A 17 -6.78 -16.69 9.24
C ALA A 17 -6.35 -15.24 8.97
N ASP A 18 -7.17 -14.26 9.33
CA ASP A 18 -6.82 -12.83 9.21
C ASP A 18 -5.65 -12.45 10.12
N ALA A 19 -5.65 -12.90 11.38
CA ALA A 19 -4.56 -12.67 12.31
C ALA A 19 -3.24 -13.32 11.84
N GLU A 20 -3.28 -14.54 11.32
CA GLU A 20 -2.10 -15.21 10.76
C GLU A 20 -1.60 -14.49 9.50
N GLY A 21 -2.50 -14.06 8.61
CA GLY A 21 -2.19 -13.26 7.43
C GLY A 21 -1.52 -11.93 7.79
N ALA A 22 -2.05 -11.23 8.80
CA ALA A 22 -1.48 -9.99 9.32
C ALA A 22 -0.07 -10.23 9.91
N GLN A 23 0.12 -11.31 10.69
CA GLN A 23 1.42 -11.66 11.27
C GLN A 23 2.50 -11.92 10.21
N LYS A 24 2.16 -12.52 9.07
CA LYS A 24 3.10 -12.76 7.97
C LYS A 24 3.41 -11.49 7.19
N THR A 25 2.45 -10.57 7.09
CA THR A 25 2.54 -9.40 6.21
C THR A 25 3.18 -8.18 6.87
N TYR A 26 2.93 -7.95 8.16
CA TYR A 26 3.46 -6.76 8.85
C TYR A 26 5.00 -6.60 8.79
N PRO A 27 5.86 -7.65 8.92
CA PRO A 27 7.30 -7.44 8.92
C PRO A 27 7.81 -7.05 7.53
N VAL A 28 7.14 -7.53 6.47
CA VAL A 28 7.47 -7.18 5.08
C VAL A 28 7.16 -5.71 4.82
N VAL A 29 5.95 -5.26 5.18
CA VAL A 29 5.52 -3.86 5.00
C VAL A 29 6.40 -2.92 5.82
N THR A 30 6.63 -3.26 7.10
CA THR A 30 7.51 -2.50 7.99
C THR A 30 8.92 -2.40 7.42
N GLY A 31 9.48 -3.53 6.95
CA GLY A 31 10.80 -3.57 6.34
C GLY A 31 10.90 -2.66 5.11
N MET A 32 9.88 -2.66 4.25
CA MET A 32 9.85 -1.80 3.06
C MET A 32 9.86 -0.31 3.43
N LEU A 33 9.03 0.10 4.40
CA LEU A 33 9.01 1.48 4.91
C LEU A 33 10.34 1.87 5.57
N ALA A 34 10.92 0.97 6.37
CA ALA A 34 12.20 1.19 7.02
C ALA A 34 13.34 1.33 6.00
N VAL A 35 13.32 0.59 4.88
CA VAL A 35 14.29 0.74 3.79
C VAL A 35 14.17 2.11 3.14
N VAL A 36 12.96 2.59 2.86
CA VAL A 36 12.74 3.94 2.30
C VAL A 36 13.24 5.03 3.26
N ALA A 37 12.95 4.90 4.55
CA ALA A 37 13.47 5.79 5.59
C ALA A 37 15.00 5.75 5.65
N GLY A 38 15.59 4.54 5.59
CA GLY A 38 17.03 4.35 5.51
C GLY A 38 17.65 5.09 4.33
N ILE A 39 17.15 4.90 3.10
CA ILE A 39 17.64 5.62 1.92
C ILE A 39 17.59 7.14 2.12
N THR A 40 16.55 7.64 2.76
CA THR A 40 16.39 9.07 3.05
C THR A 40 17.46 9.56 4.03
N ILE A 41 17.70 8.81 5.11
CA ILE A 41 18.76 9.08 6.09
C ILE A 41 20.13 9.03 5.42
N PHE A 42 20.38 8.02 4.58
CA PHE A 42 21.61 7.89 3.80
C PHE A 42 21.88 9.13 2.96
N LEU A 43 20.90 9.58 2.17
CA LEU A 43 21.03 10.77 1.32
C LEU A 43 21.19 12.05 2.13
N SER A 44 20.52 12.15 3.28
CA SER A 44 20.66 13.29 4.19
C SER A 44 22.07 13.34 4.80
N LEU A 45 22.56 12.22 5.33
CA LEU A 45 23.88 12.12 5.93
C LEU A 45 24.97 12.37 4.89
N GLN A 46 24.81 11.84 3.67
CA GLN A 46 25.74 12.10 2.58
C GLN A 46 25.82 13.60 2.26
N ARG A 47 24.68 14.31 2.21
CA ARG A 47 24.64 15.77 2.02
C ARG A 47 25.32 16.51 3.18
N LEU A 48 25.07 16.09 4.42
CA LEU A 48 25.72 16.65 5.61
C LEU A 48 27.25 16.50 5.54
N ILE A 49 27.74 15.30 5.25
CA ILE A 49 29.17 15.01 5.11
C ILE A 49 29.80 15.86 4.01
N GLN A 50 29.12 16.05 2.87
CA GLN A 50 29.62 16.89 1.78
C GLN A 50 29.69 18.36 2.19
N SER A 51 28.71 18.86 2.96
CA SER A 51 28.73 20.24 3.47
C SER A 51 29.88 20.49 4.45
N GLN A 52 30.22 19.48 5.27
CA GLN A 52 31.30 19.54 6.26
C GLN A 52 32.64 19.01 5.72
N ALA A 53 32.73 18.67 4.43
CA ALA A 53 33.93 18.02 3.87
C ALA A 53 35.21 18.85 4.07
N LYS A 54 35.11 20.18 4.00
CA LYS A 54 36.24 21.09 4.24
C LYS A 54 36.73 21.04 5.69
N GLU A 55 35.82 21.04 6.65
CA GLU A 55 36.15 20.94 8.08
C GLU A 55 36.80 19.59 8.40
N ILE A 56 36.25 18.50 7.85
CA ILE A 56 36.85 17.16 7.93
C ILE A 56 38.26 17.17 7.35
N ALA A 57 38.47 17.81 6.19
CA ALA A 57 39.78 17.91 5.57
C ALA A 57 40.80 18.64 6.45
N VAL A 58 40.41 19.75 7.10
CA VAL A 58 41.27 20.50 8.03
C VAL A 58 41.64 19.66 9.25
N LEU A 59 40.68 18.98 9.87
CA LEU A 59 40.94 18.07 10.99
C LEU A 59 41.88 16.93 10.59
N ARG A 60 41.73 16.41 9.37
CA ARG A 60 42.60 15.36 8.83
C ARG A 60 44.02 15.86 8.54
N THR A 61 44.20 17.12 8.14
CA THR A 61 45.54 17.73 8.00
C THR A 61 46.22 18.01 9.34
N LEU A 62 45.44 18.24 10.40
CA LEU A 62 45.93 18.38 11.77
C LEU A 62 46.32 17.04 12.43
N GLY A 63 46.22 15.92 11.70
CA GLY A 63 46.66 14.60 12.18
C GLY A 63 45.56 13.74 12.81
N VAL A 64 44.29 14.16 12.77
CA VAL A 64 43.18 13.36 13.30
C VAL A 64 43.02 12.04 12.53
N LYS A 65 43.00 10.92 13.27
CA LYS A 65 42.83 9.57 12.71
C LYS A 65 41.42 9.40 12.14
N ARG A 66 41.31 8.72 10.99
CA ARG A 66 40.02 8.43 10.30
C ARG A 66 38.95 7.82 11.22
N LYS A 67 39.38 6.89 12.09
CA LYS A 67 38.50 6.20 13.04
C LYS A 67 37.88 7.13 14.10
N SER A 68 38.50 8.28 14.38
CA SER A 68 37.98 9.24 15.38
C SER A 68 36.80 10.05 14.85
N ILE A 69 36.65 10.15 13.52
CA ILE A 69 35.61 10.96 12.87
C ILE A 69 34.31 10.15 12.70
N MET A 70 34.44 8.83 12.53
CA MET A 70 33.33 7.92 12.26
C MET A 70 32.21 7.92 13.33
N PRO A 71 32.49 7.94 14.65
CA PRO A 71 31.44 7.94 15.68
C PRO A 71 30.50 9.14 15.61
N GLY A 72 31.02 10.33 15.27
CA GLY A 72 30.22 11.55 15.16
C GLY A 72 29.12 11.47 14.09
N TYR A 73 29.34 10.67 13.04
CA TYR A 73 28.36 10.46 11.98
C TYR A 73 27.48 9.23 12.20
N ILE A 74 27.91 8.26 13.01
CA ILE A 74 27.11 7.08 13.38
C ILE A 74 26.05 7.42 14.43
N ILE A 75 26.34 8.35 15.34
CA ILE A 75 25.40 8.70 16.41
C ILE A 75 24.16 9.43 15.89
N ALA A 76 24.29 10.21 14.82
CA ALA A 76 23.20 10.97 14.21
C ALA A 76 22.02 10.08 13.76
N PRO A 77 22.20 9.06 12.90
CA PRO A 77 21.12 8.15 12.51
C PRO A 77 20.58 7.33 13.68
N LEU A 78 21.41 6.99 14.67
CA LEU A 78 20.97 6.29 15.87
C LEU A 78 20.00 7.15 16.69
N PHE A 79 20.32 8.43 16.88
CA PHE A 79 19.43 9.38 17.56
C PHE A 79 18.11 9.59 16.81
N ILE A 80 18.18 9.80 15.49
CA ILE A 80 17.00 9.99 14.64
C ILE A 80 16.11 8.73 14.68
N GLY A 81 16.72 7.55 14.54
CA GLY A 81 16.04 6.26 14.61
C GLY A 81 15.39 6.03 15.98
N ALA A 82 16.10 6.32 17.08
CA ALA A 82 15.56 6.18 18.43
C ALA A 82 14.39 7.13 18.68
N SER A 83 14.52 8.42 18.34
CA SER A 83 13.41 9.37 18.47
C SER A 83 12.22 8.98 17.61
N GLY A 84 12.46 8.47 16.40
CA GLY A 84 11.42 8.03 15.49
C GLY A 84 10.68 6.79 15.99
N CYS A 85 11.40 5.81 16.54
CA CYS A 85 10.78 4.61 17.13
C CYS A 85 9.93 4.95 18.35
N ILE A 86 10.41 5.83 19.23
CA ILE A 86 9.66 6.27 20.42
C ILE A 86 8.38 6.99 20.00
N LEU A 87 8.50 8.02 19.14
CA LEU A 87 7.34 8.79 18.68
C LEU A 87 6.36 7.94 17.87
N GLY A 88 6.88 7.06 17.01
CA GLY A 88 6.08 6.13 16.22
C GLY A 88 5.34 5.11 17.07
N SER A 89 5.99 4.52 18.07
CA SER A 89 5.37 3.56 18.99
C SER A 89 4.27 4.24 19.82
N ILE A 90 4.54 5.42 20.37
CA ILE A 90 3.53 6.18 21.14
C ILE A 90 2.33 6.53 20.25
N SER A 91 2.58 7.07 19.06
CA SER A 91 1.51 7.48 18.15
C SER A 91 0.72 6.28 17.61
N GLY A 92 1.38 5.16 17.36
CA GLY A 92 0.77 3.92 16.91
C GLY A 92 -0.17 3.33 17.95
N VAL A 93 0.23 3.30 19.23
CA VAL A 93 -0.61 2.81 20.32
C VAL A 93 -1.75 3.79 20.63
N LEU A 94 -1.47 5.10 20.64
CA LEU A 94 -2.44 6.11 21.06
C LEU A 94 -3.50 6.42 20.00
N PHE A 95 -3.12 6.43 18.72
CA PHE A 95 -4.01 6.80 17.62
C PHE A 95 -4.25 5.67 16.63
N GLY A 96 -3.21 4.89 16.30
CA GLY A 96 -3.30 3.83 15.30
C GLY A 96 -4.19 2.67 15.73
N ALA A 97 -3.94 2.12 16.91
CA ALA A 97 -4.72 1.01 17.46
C ALA A 97 -6.23 1.33 17.58
N PRO A 98 -6.67 2.43 18.23
CA PRO A 98 -8.10 2.72 18.35
C PRO A 98 -8.75 3.03 17.00
N ALA A 99 -8.03 3.70 16.08
CA ALA A 99 -8.56 3.96 14.74
C ALA A 99 -8.82 2.66 13.96
N MET A 100 -7.87 1.72 13.99
CA MET A 100 -8.04 0.42 13.32
C MET A 100 -9.14 -0.43 13.96
N VAL A 101 -9.24 -0.44 15.29
CA VAL A 101 -10.33 -1.13 16.00
C VAL A 101 -11.68 -0.54 15.59
N SER A 102 -11.83 0.78 15.61
CA SER A 102 -13.09 1.44 15.23
C SER A 102 -13.48 1.17 13.76
N MET A 103 -12.50 1.09 12.86
CA MET A 103 -12.71 0.74 11.46
C MET A 103 -13.19 -0.71 11.31
N TYR A 104 -12.57 -1.65 12.02
CA TYR A 104 -12.95 -3.07 12.01
C TYR A 104 -14.34 -3.29 12.64
N GLU A 105 -14.66 -2.58 13.73
CA GLU A 105 -16.00 -2.61 14.34
C GLU A 105 -17.08 -2.14 13.37
N GLY A 106 -16.80 -1.10 12.57
CA GLY A 106 -17.73 -0.59 11.56
C GLY A 106 -17.98 -1.55 10.40
N ILE A 107 -17.00 -2.39 10.04
CA ILE A 107 -17.11 -3.34 8.92
C ILE A 107 -17.73 -4.67 9.36
N ILE A 108 -17.28 -5.21 10.51
CA ILE A 108 -17.64 -6.58 10.94
C ILE A 108 -18.79 -6.57 11.96
N GLY A 109 -19.07 -5.44 12.61
CA GLY A 109 -20.17 -5.28 13.57
C GLY A 109 -19.97 -6.02 14.90
N ILE A 110 -18.73 -6.48 15.19
CA ILE A 110 -18.39 -7.19 16.43
C ILE A 110 -17.63 -6.22 17.36
N PRO A 111 -18.16 -5.89 18.56
CA PRO A 111 -17.47 -5.00 19.49
C PRO A 111 -16.23 -5.68 20.09
N VAL A 112 -15.07 -5.03 20.00
CA VAL A 112 -13.80 -5.53 20.54
C VAL A 112 -13.64 -5.01 21.97
N ILE A 113 -13.93 -5.88 22.94
CA ILE A 113 -14.11 -5.46 24.34
C ILE A 113 -12.77 -5.16 25.05
N ASN A 114 -11.62 -5.59 24.52
CA ASN A 114 -10.29 -5.22 25.02
C ASN A 114 -9.24 -5.31 23.90
N PRO A 115 -8.88 -4.19 23.24
CA PRO A 115 -7.81 -4.19 22.26
C PRO A 115 -6.45 -4.19 22.97
N ASP A 116 -6.01 -5.35 23.45
CA ASP A 116 -4.65 -5.50 23.95
C ASP A 116 -3.68 -5.46 22.77
N THR A 117 -2.83 -4.43 22.74
CA THR A 117 -1.72 -4.37 21.79
C THR A 117 -0.54 -5.16 22.38
N PRO A 118 -0.12 -6.28 21.79
CA PRO A 118 0.99 -7.06 22.31
C PRO A 118 2.26 -6.20 22.29
N THR A 119 2.82 -5.91 23.47
CA THR A 119 4.06 -5.11 23.58
C THR A 119 5.23 -5.77 22.85
N SER A 120 5.21 -7.10 22.70
CA SER A 120 6.19 -7.87 21.93
C SER A 120 6.25 -7.47 20.46
N LEU A 121 5.09 -7.21 19.82
CA LEU A 121 5.05 -6.78 18.42
C LEU A 121 5.66 -5.39 18.24
N ALA A 122 5.35 -4.47 19.15
CA ALA A 122 5.92 -3.12 19.12
C ALA A 122 7.45 -3.15 19.29
N THR A 123 7.98 -4.03 20.16
CA THR A 123 9.43 -4.20 20.33
C THR A 123 10.08 -4.82 19.10
N ASP A 124 9.49 -5.85 18.50
CA ASP A 124 10.04 -6.52 17.32
C ASP A 124 10.13 -5.55 16.12
N ILE A 125 9.07 -4.76 15.89
CA ILE A 125 9.02 -3.72 14.87
C ILE A 125 10.09 -2.65 15.12
N SER A 126 10.23 -2.21 16.37
CA SER A 126 11.22 -1.19 16.75
C SER A 126 12.66 -1.68 16.56
N ILE A 127 12.93 -2.94 16.91
CA ILE A 127 14.24 -3.57 16.70
C ILE A 127 14.54 -3.69 15.20
N LEU A 128 13.59 -4.19 14.42
CA LEU A 128 13.74 -4.31 12.96
C LEU A 128 14.02 -2.95 12.31
N ALA A 129 13.25 -1.93 12.66
CA ALA A 129 13.44 -0.57 12.15
C ALA A 129 14.82 0.00 12.56
N MET A 130 15.21 -0.18 13.81
CA MET A 130 16.49 0.30 14.32
C MET A 130 17.68 -0.35 13.61
N VAL A 131 17.63 -1.67 13.37
CA VAL A 131 18.67 -2.40 12.62
C VAL A 131 18.82 -1.82 11.22
N ILE A 132 17.71 -1.58 10.52
CA ILE A 132 17.73 -1.05 9.15
C ILE A 132 18.28 0.38 9.12
N VAL A 133 17.85 1.24 10.06
CA VAL A 133 18.35 2.62 10.18
C VAL A 133 19.84 2.65 10.50
N PHE A 134 20.28 1.79 11.42
CA PHE A 134 21.69 1.69 11.79
C PHE A 134 22.56 1.23 10.62
N LEU A 135 22.15 0.17 9.91
CA LEU A 135 22.84 -0.33 8.71
C LEU A 135 22.93 0.75 7.62
N SER A 136 21.86 1.53 7.45
CA SER A 136 21.84 2.63 6.49
C SER A 136 22.82 3.75 6.82
N GLY A 137 23.02 4.05 8.12
CA GLY A 137 23.95 5.08 8.59
C GLY A 137 25.42 4.69 8.56
N ILE A 138 25.74 3.40 8.66
CA ILE A 138 27.13 2.91 8.70
C ILE A 138 27.88 3.22 7.39
N TRP A 139 27.26 2.94 6.24
CA TRP A 139 27.90 3.13 4.94
C TRP A 139 28.37 4.57 4.69
N PRO A 140 27.51 5.61 4.83
CA PRO A 140 27.92 6.99 4.64
C PRO A 140 28.94 7.45 5.71
N ALA A 141 28.86 6.96 6.95
CA ALA A 141 29.86 7.25 7.98
C ALA A 141 31.25 6.71 7.64
N ILE A 142 31.34 5.49 7.07
CA ILE A 142 32.60 4.94 6.56
C ILE A 142 33.11 5.83 5.42
N GLN A 143 32.24 6.25 4.50
CA GLN A 143 32.61 7.11 3.38
C GLN A 143 33.17 8.47 3.87
N ALA A 144 32.59 9.08 4.90
CA ALA A 144 33.11 10.30 5.53
C ALA A 144 34.55 10.13 6.02
N SER A 145 34.86 9.00 6.68
CA SER A 145 36.19 8.72 7.22
C SER A 145 37.26 8.55 6.13
N ARG A 146 36.86 8.19 4.90
CA ARG A 146 37.74 7.93 3.76
C ARG A 146 37.94 9.14 2.84
N LEU A 147 37.30 10.27 3.13
CA LEU A 147 37.49 11.51 2.38
C LEU A 147 38.97 11.93 2.38
N GLN A 148 39.50 12.23 1.19
CA GLN A 148 40.87 12.68 1.01
C GLN A 148 40.93 14.20 1.10
N PRO A 149 41.75 14.78 2.00
CA PRO A 149 41.85 16.24 2.15
C PRO A 149 42.24 16.95 0.84
N LEU A 150 43.13 16.34 0.07
CA LEU A 150 43.63 16.89 -1.19
C LEU A 150 42.52 17.03 -2.25
N GLU A 151 41.62 16.06 -2.35
CA GLU A 151 40.51 16.08 -3.31
C GLU A 151 39.47 17.16 -2.94
N VAL A 152 39.18 17.30 -1.66
CA VAL A 152 38.23 18.31 -1.15
C VAL A 152 38.77 19.73 -1.37
N LEU A 153 40.06 19.95 -1.12
CA LEU A 153 40.70 21.26 -1.29
C LEU A 153 40.89 21.65 -2.76
N ARG A 154 41.07 20.68 -3.67
CA ARG A 154 41.20 20.96 -5.12
C ARG A 154 39.90 21.48 -5.75
N GLY A 155 38.74 21.28 -5.13
CA GLY A 155 37.45 21.82 -5.60
C GLY A 155 36.98 21.36 -6.98
N GLN A 156 37.73 20.50 -7.68
CA GLN A 156 37.45 20.10 -9.05
C GLN A 156 36.78 18.73 -9.08
N HIS A 157 35.46 18.74 -8.97
CA HIS A 157 34.62 17.64 -9.47
C HIS A 157 33.84 18.11 -10.71
N GLU A 158 34.56 18.64 -11.70
CA GLU A 158 34.01 18.77 -13.05
C GLU A 158 34.03 17.39 -13.70
N VAL A 159 32.93 16.66 -13.61
CA VAL A 159 32.73 15.43 -14.38
C VAL A 159 32.69 15.84 -15.85
N ARG A 160 33.82 15.72 -16.53
CA ARG A 160 34.03 16.09 -17.93
C ARG A 160 33.42 15.04 -18.85
N VAL A 161 32.09 15.01 -18.98
CA VAL A 161 31.43 14.16 -19.99
C VAL A 161 31.32 14.92 -21.31
N SER A 162 32.39 14.83 -22.12
CA SER A 162 32.40 15.28 -23.50
C SER A 162 31.79 14.21 -24.41
N SER A 163 30.46 14.12 -24.48
CA SER A 163 29.81 13.33 -25.52
C SER A 163 29.74 14.14 -26.83
N ARG A 164 30.71 13.90 -27.73
CA ARG A 164 30.76 14.49 -29.09
C ARG A 164 29.44 14.32 -29.87
N GLY A 165 28.69 13.24 -29.61
CA GLY A 165 27.39 12.96 -30.22
C GLY A 165 26.28 13.95 -29.84
N LEU A 166 26.23 14.37 -28.56
CA LEU A 166 25.31 15.41 -28.09
C LEU A 166 25.60 16.74 -28.77
N GLN A 167 26.89 17.07 -28.90
CA GLN A 167 27.37 18.29 -29.54
C GLN A 167 26.86 18.41 -30.98
N LYS A 168 26.80 17.29 -31.70
CA LYS A 168 26.27 17.21 -33.08
C LYS A 168 24.75 17.36 -33.13
N LEU A 169 24.02 16.74 -32.19
CA LEU A 169 22.56 16.85 -32.10
C LEU A 169 22.08 18.27 -31.71
N THR A 170 22.81 18.97 -30.84
CA THR A 170 22.43 20.34 -30.43
C THR A 170 22.98 21.44 -31.35
N ALA A 171 23.78 21.12 -32.36
CA ALA A 171 24.38 22.12 -33.26
C ALA A 171 23.38 22.76 -34.23
N LYS A 172 22.22 22.11 -34.47
CA LYS A 172 21.19 22.56 -35.42
C LYS A 172 20.08 23.41 -34.78
N LEU A 173 20.13 23.61 -33.46
CA LEU A 173 19.08 24.33 -32.71
C LEU A 173 19.42 25.81 -32.53
N PRO A 174 18.43 26.72 -32.58
CA PRO A 174 18.62 28.14 -32.32
C PRO A 174 19.19 28.39 -30.91
N ALA A 175 20.04 29.40 -30.78
CA ALA A 175 20.91 29.61 -29.61
C ALA A 175 20.17 29.74 -28.26
N THR A 176 18.92 30.19 -28.27
CA THR A 176 18.06 30.33 -27.08
C THR A 176 17.61 28.98 -26.51
N ILE A 177 17.16 28.06 -27.37
CA ILE A 177 16.68 26.72 -26.97
C ILE A 177 17.87 25.76 -26.75
N GLY A 178 18.94 25.93 -27.53
CA GLY A 178 20.13 25.10 -27.46
C GLY A 178 20.86 25.18 -26.12
N LEU A 179 20.84 26.33 -25.42
CA LEU A 179 21.50 26.47 -24.12
C LEU A 179 20.79 25.70 -23.01
N THR A 180 19.45 25.74 -22.98
CA THR A 180 18.63 25.03 -21.99
C THR A 180 18.67 23.52 -22.20
N ILE A 181 18.57 23.08 -23.46
CA ILE A 181 18.65 21.66 -23.81
C ILE A 181 20.05 21.12 -23.51
N ARG A 182 21.12 21.83 -23.91
CA ARG A 182 22.49 21.37 -23.66
C ARG A 182 22.81 21.30 -22.16
N SER A 183 22.28 22.20 -21.34
CA SER A 183 22.39 22.16 -19.88
C SER A 183 21.74 20.91 -19.29
N SER A 184 20.51 20.58 -19.73
CA SER A 184 19.77 19.42 -19.26
C SER A 184 20.40 18.10 -19.71
N VAL A 185 20.74 17.97 -20.98
CA VAL A 185 21.25 16.70 -21.56
C VAL A 185 22.69 16.39 -21.09
N ARG A 186 23.40 17.34 -20.48
CA ARG A 186 24.70 17.09 -19.80
C ARG A 186 24.60 16.13 -18.60
N LYS A 187 23.42 15.94 -18.01
CA LYS A 187 23.18 14.97 -16.92
C LYS A 187 22.16 13.91 -17.35
N PRO A 188 22.51 13.02 -18.30
CA PRO A 188 21.57 12.07 -18.89
C PRO A 188 20.93 11.15 -17.84
N ILE A 189 21.68 10.80 -16.79
CA ILE A 189 21.18 9.98 -15.67
C ILE A 189 20.07 10.69 -14.89
N ARG A 190 20.24 11.99 -14.58
CA ARG A 190 19.23 12.74 -13.83
C ARG A 190 17.94 12.87 -14.63
N LEU A 191 18.05 13.21 -15.91
CA LEU A 191 16.89 13.32 -16.80
C LEU A 191 16.17 11.98 -16.96
N GLY A 192 16.90 10.90 -17.20
CA GLY A 192 16.31 9.56 -17.34
C GLY A 192 15.50 9.16 -16.11
N ILE A 193 16.06 9.38 -14.91
CA ILE A 193 15.38 9.08 -13.65
C ILE A 193 14.10 9.90 -13.49
N THR A 194 14.11 11.20 -13.81
CA THR A 194 12.92 12.06 -13.66
C THR A 194 11.82 11.68 -14.64
N PHE A 195 12.15 11.39 -15.91
CA PHE A 195 11.15 10.97 -16.90
C PHE A 195 10.53 9.62 -16.52
N PHE A 196 11.35 8.68 -16.06
CA PHE A 196 10.87 7.39 -15.59
C PHE A 196 9.96 7.53 -14.36
N ALA A 197 10.35 8.35 -13.38
CA ALA A 197 9.55 8.57 -12.17
C ALA A 197 8.18 9.20 -12.48
N VAL A 198 8.15 10.21 -13.36
CA VAL A 198 6.88 10.85 -13.78
C VAL A 198 6.01 9.87 -14.57
N GLY A 199 6.61 9.12 -15.51
CA GLY A 199 5.88 8.11 -16.28
C GLY A 199 5.29 7.01 -15.39
N LEU A 200 6.07 6.49 -14.45
CA LEU A 200 5.60 5.49 -13.49
C LEU A 200 4.48 6.04 -12.60
N SER A 201 4.62 7.27 -12.11
CA SER A 201 3.57 7.93 -11.32
C SER A 201 2.27 8.08 -12.10
N MET A 202 2.35 8.44 -13.38
CA MET A 202 1.18 8.61 -14.24
C MET A 202 0.51 7.27 -14.55
N LEU A 203 1.28 6.20 -14.73
CA LEU A 203 0.76 4.83 -14.89
C LEU A 203 0.07 4.33 -13.63
N LEU A 204 0.67 4.51 -12.46
CA LEU A 204 0.07 4.10 -11.18
C LEU A 204 -1.23 4.87 -10.92
N PHE A 205 -1.22 6.18 -11.15
CA PHE A 205 -2.42 7.00 -11.00
C PHE A 205 -3.52 6.58 -11.99
N GLY A 206 -3.17 6.36 -13.26
CA GLY A 206 -4.11 5.85 -14.26
C GLY A 206 -4.68 4.48 -13.89
N SER A 207 -3.84 3.56 -13.40
CA SER A 207 -4.29 2.24 -12.93
C SER A 207 -5.22 2.34 -11.73
N MET A 208 -4.97 3.28 -10.80
CA MET A 208 -5.83 3.47 -9.64
C MET A 208 -7.18 4.05 -10.03
N LEU A 209 -7.24 4.97 -10.99
CA LEU A 209 -8.49 5.48 -11.52
C LEU A 209 -9.32 4.38 -12.19
N ILE A 210 -8.69 3.55 -13.04
CA ILE A 210 -9.36 2.42 -13.70
C ILE A 210 -9.85 1.41 -12.66
N MET A 211 -9.04 1.09 -11.64
CA MET A 211 -9.45 0.17 -10.58
C MET A 211 -10.63 0.72 -9.76
N MET A 212 -10.65 2.02 -9.49
CA MET A 212 -11.77 2.66 -8.78
C MET A 212 -13.06 2.66 -9.62
N ASP A 213 -12.93 2.89 -10.92
CA ASP A 213 -14.04 2.81 -11.89
C ASP A 213 -14.59 1.38 -11.97
N SER A 214 -13.73 0.39 -12.16
CA SER A 214 -14.12 -1.03 -12.15
C SER A 214 -14.73 -1.48 -10.82
N PHE A 215 -14.24 -0.97 -9.69
CA PHE A 215 -14.84 -1.27 -8.38
C PHE A 215 -16.24 -0.65 -8.27
N SER A 216 -16.43 0.59 -8.73
CA SER A 216 -17.73 1.26 -8.79
C SER A 216 -18.71 0.50 -9.68
N GLU A 217 -18.27 0.02 -10.84
CA GLU A 217 -19.09 -0.75 -11.78
C GLU A 217 -19.47 -2.12 -11.20
N ILE A 218 -18.54 -2.85 -10.58
CA ILE A 218 -18.83 -4.15 -9.97
C ILE A 218 -19.78 -4.02 -8.78
N PHE A 219 -19.61 -3.00 -7.93
CA PHE A 219 -20.38 -2.86 -6.69
C PHE A 219 -21.70 -2.10 -6.86
N MET A 220 -21.74 -1.06 -7.69
CA MET A 220 -22.97 -0.28 -7.93
C MET A 220 -23.65 -0.71 -9.24
N GLY A 221 -22.91 -0.76 -10.35
CA GLY A 221 -23.47 -1.15 -11.66
C GLY A 221 -23.99 -2.60 -11.68
N GLY A 222 -23.27 -3.53 -11.05
CA GLY A 222 -23.67 -4.94 -10.99
C GLY A 222 -24.91 -5.23 -10.15
N LEU A 223 -25.31 -4.31 -9.25
CA LEU A 223 -26.58 -4.41 -8.53
C LEU A 223 -27.73 -3.81 -9.35
N GLU A 224 -27.49 -2.67 -9.99
CA GLU A 224 -28.48 -1.96 -10.82
C GLU A 224 -28.82 -2.73 -12.11
N GLU A 225 -27.85 -3.38 -12.77
CA GLU A 225 -28.10 -4.23 -13.95
C GLU A 225 -28.74 -5.59 -13.62
N ARG A 226 -28.61 -6.09 -12.37
CA ARG A 226 -29.19 -7.38 -11.96
C ARG A 226 -30.55 -7.26 -11.29
N GLN A 227 -30.88 -6.10 -10.75
CA GLN A 227 -32.23 -5.83 -10.23
C GLN A 227 -33.07 -5.23 -11.35
N SER A 228 -33.64 -6.09 -12.19
CA SER A 228 -34.62 -5.68 -13.22
C SER A 228 -35.96 -5.19 -12.64
N TRP A 229 -36.07 -5.07 -11.32
CA TRP A 229 -37.30 -4.79 -10.59
C TRP A 229 -37.03 -3.69 -9.56
N ASP A 230 -37.89 -2.68 -9.53
CA ASP A 230 -37.79 -1.54 -8.59
C ASP A 230 -38.22 -1.92 -7.15
N ALA A 231 -39.05 -2.95 -7.00
CA ALA A 231 -39.51 -3.47 -5.71
C ALA A 231 -39.81 -4.98 -5.78
N GLN A 232 -39.46 -5.73 -4.72
CA GLN A 232 -39.78 -7.15 -4.58
C GLN A 232 -40.57 -7.37 -3.29
N ALA A 233 -41.72 -8.01 -3.41
CA ALA A 233 -42.53 -8.46 -2.29
C ALA A 233 -42.46 -10.00 -2.18
N PHE A 234 -42.07 -10.51 -1.01
CA PHE A 234 -42.11 -11.94 -0.72
C PHE A 234 -43.43 -12.29 -0.05
N THR A 235 -44.26 -13.11 -0.70
CA THR A 235 -45.48 -13.61 -0.07
C THR A 235 -45.55 -15.13 -0.09
N MET A 236 -46.08 -15.70 0.98
CA MET A 236 -46.44 -17.10 1.05
C MET A 236 -47.96 -17.21 0.90
N GLY A 237 -48.43 -17.48 -0.32
CA GLY A 237 -49.83 -17.82 -0.59
C GLY A 237 -50.84 -16.67 -0.70
N ASN A 238 -50.39 -15.41 -0.68
CA ASN A 238 -51.25 -14.23 -0.89
C ASN A 238 -50.83 -13.42 -2.13
N GLU A 239 -50.51 -14.14 -3.21
CA GLU A 239 -49.99 -13.56 -4.45
C GLU A 239 -51.04 -12.69 -5.16
N GLN A 240 -52.33 -13.04 -5.02
CA GLN A 240 -53.44 -12.41 -5.75
C GLN A 240 -53.70 -10.96 -5.31
N GLU A 241 -53.69 -10.66 -4.01
CA GLU A 241 -53.91 -9.29 -3.51
C GLU A 241 -52.83 -8.31 -3.99
N ILE A 242 -51.61 -8.77 -4.21
CA ILE A 242 -50.50 -7.93 -4.69
C ILE A 242 -50.55 -7.73 -6.21
N VAL A 243 -50.99 -8.75 -6.95
CA VAL A 243 -51.24 -8.62 -8.38
C VAL A 243 -52.38 -7.63 -8.63
N GLU A 244 -53.48 -7.74 -7.86
CA GLU A 244 -54.59 -6.79 -7.95
C GLU A 244 -54.17 -5.35 -7.60
N TRP A 245 -53.37 -5.17 -6.55
CA TRP A 245 -52.82 -3.86 -6.19
C TRP A 245 -51.92 -3.29 -7.29
N ALA A 246 -51.08 -4.12 -7.92
CA ALA A 246 -50.18 -3.71 -9.00
C ALA A 246 -50.96 -3.33 -10.27
N GLU A 247 -52.01 -4.07 -10.61
CA GLU A 247 -52.90 -3.76 -11.75
C GLU A 247 -53.69 -2.47 -11.53
N GLU A 248 -54.16 -2.19 -10.31
CA GLU A 248 -54.87 -0.95 -9.98
C GLU A 248 -53.97 0.30 -10.13
N HIS A 249 -52.67 0.14 -9.92
CA HIS A 249 -51.67 1.21 -10.01
C HIS A 249 -50.89 1.22 -11.34
N ASP A 250 -51.31 0.44 -12.34
CA ASP A 250 -50.69 0.33 -13.68
C ASP A 250 -49.19 -0.05 -13.64
N ALA A 251 -48.81 -0.92 -12.69
CA ALA A 251 -47.44 -1.38 -12.51
C ALA A 251 -47.18 -2.68 -13.29
N GLU A 252 -46.11 -2.71 -14.10
CA GLU A 252 -45.62 -3.95 -14.72
C GLU A 252 -45.16 -4.91 -13.63
N HIS A 253 -45.65 -6.15 -13.68
CA HIS A 253 -45.38 -7.16 -12.66
C HIS A 253 -45.07 -8.52 -13.30
N GLU A 254 -44.10 -9.24 -12.73
CA GLU A 254 -43.75 -10.60 -13.13
C GLU A 254 -43.67 -11.51 -11.89
N LEU A 255 -44.34 -12.66 -11.96
CA LEU A 255 -44.37 -13.63 -10.85
C LEU A 255 -43.18 -14.59 -10.93
N MET A 256 -42.33 -14.53 -9.90
CA MET A 256 -41.20 -15.43 -9.73
C MET A 256 -41.49 -16.46 -8.64
N LEU A 257 -41.40 -17.74 -8.98
CA LEU A 257 -41.50 -18.84 -8.02
C LEU A 257 -40.14 -19.08 -7.37
N MET A 258 -40.16 -19.16 -6.04
CA MET A 258 -38.99 -19.52 -5.23
C MET A 258 -39.26 -20.88 -4.56
N PHE A 259 -38.49 -21.91 -4.90
CA PHE A 259 -38.59 -23.22 -4.27
C PHE A 259 -37.27 -23.60 -3.57
N PRO A 260 -37.30 -23.97 -2.28
CA PRO A 260 -36.14 -24.55 -1.63
C PRO A 260 -35.94 -25.99 -2.10
N GLY A 261 -34.75 -26.31 -2.57
CA GLY A 261 -34.34 -27.66 -2.97
C GLY A 261 -33.09 -28.10 -2.21
N THR A 262 -33.08 -29.34 -1.75
CA THR A 262 -31.89 -29.98 -1.17
C THR A 262 -31.39 -31.05 -2.13
N PRO A 263 -30.12 -30.98 -2.61
CA PRO A 263 -29.53 -32.06 -3.38
C PRO A 263 -29.52 -33.35 -2.55
N GLU A 264 -29.80 -34.49 -3.18
CA GLU A 264 -29.99 -35.80 -2.50
C GLU A 264 -28.75 -36.27 -1.70
N ASN A 265 -27.60 -35.62 -1.87
CA ASN A 265 -26.33 -35.98 -1.23
C ASN A 265 -25.54 -34.79 -0.64
N ASP A 266 -26.16 -33.63 -0.45
CA ASP A 266 -25.54 -32.43 0.14
C ASP A 266 -26.45 -31.79 1.19
N THR A 267 -25.87 -31.29 2.29
CA THR A 267 -26.60 -30.60 3.39
C THR A 267 -26.88 -29.12 3.07
N ARG A 268 -26.39 -28.62 1.95
CA ARG A 268 -26.62 -27.25 1.49
C ARG A 268 -28.05 -27.10 0.95
N GLN A 269 -28.77 -26.09 1.45
CA GLN A 269 -30.05 -25.68 0.88
C GLN A 269 -29.79 -24.79 -0.34
N LEU A 270 -30.38 -25.15 -1.48
CA LEU A 270 -30.38 -24.34 -2.68
C LEU A 270 -31.76 -23.68 -2.83
N THR A 271 -31.76 -22.43 -3.26
CA THR A 271 -33.00 -21.72 -3.62
C THR A 271 -33.07 -21.67 -5.14
N ALA A 272 -34.04 -22.36 -5.72
CA ALA A 272 -34.28 -22.35 -7.15
C ALA A 272 -35.32 -21.26 -7.48
N TYR A 273 -35.02 -20.45 -8.50
CA TYR A 273 -35.89 -19.41 -9.01
C TYR A 273 -36.44 -19.84 -10.37
N GLY A 274 -37.76 -19.88 -10.52
CA GLY A 274 -38.45 -20.29 -11.75
C GLY A 274 -39.53 -19.29 -12.15
N TRP A 275 -39.75 -19.13 -13.45
CA TRP A 275 -40.79 -18.26 -13.99
C TRP A 275 -42.10 -19.05 -14.09
N LYS A 276 -43.21 -18.51 -13.57
CA LYS A 276 -44.50 -19.24 -13.50
C LYS A 276 -45.07 -19.58 -14.89
N GLN A 277 -44.67 -18.86 -15.95
CA GLN A 277 -45.24 -18.99 -17.30
C GLN A 277 -44.71 -20.18 -18.12
N PHE A 278 -43.65 -20.87 -17.68
CA PHE A 278 -43.08 -22.00 -18.43
C PHE A 278 -43.84 -23.34 -18.26
N GLN A 279 -44.84 -23.39 -17.37
CA GLN A 279 -45.45 -24.65 -16.96
C GLN A 279 -46.54 -25.19 -17.90
N ILE A 280 -46.99 -24.41 -18.90
CA ILE A 280 -48.09 -24.84 -19.81
C ILE A 280 -47.58 -25.69 -20.99
N LEU A 281 -46.29 -25.72 -21.30
CA LEU A 281 -45.75 -26.43 -22.49
C LEU A 281 -45.08 -27.78 -22.20
N GLN A 282 -44.96 -28.21 -20.93
CA GLN A 282 -44.30 -29.48 -20.58
C GLN A 282 -45.19 -30.57 -19.99
N GLU A 283 -46.50 -30.34 -19.83
CA GLU A 283 -47.42 -31.37 -19.30
C GLU A 283 -47.66 -32.55 -20.26
N ASN A 284 -47.07 -32.55 -21.46
CA ASN A 284 -47.26 -33.60 -22.46
C ASN A 284 -46.01 -34.38 -22.89
N ARG A 285 -44.84 -34.20 -22.25
CA ARG A 285 -43.68 -35.09 -22.47
C ARG A 285 -42.78 -35.17 -21.24
N CYS A 286 -43.01 -36.18 -20.41
CA CYS A 286 -41.98 -36.99 -19.76
C CYS A 286 -42.62 -38.23 -19.11
N ILE A 287 -42.56 -39.34 -19.82
CA ILE A 287 -42.29 -40.67 -19.22
C ILE A 287 -40.77 -40.79 -19.19
#